data_AF-A0A952PN60-F1
#
_entry.id   AF-A0A952PN60-F1
#
_cell.length_a   1.000
_cell.length_b   1.000
_cell.length_c   1.000
_cell.angle_alpha   90.00
_cell.angle_beta   90.00
_cell.angle_gamma   90.00
#
_symmetry.space_group_name_H-M   'P 1'
#
loop_
_entity.id
_entity.type
_entity.pdbx_description
1 polymer ?
#
loop_
_entity_poly.entity_id
_entity_poly.type
_entity_poly.pdbx_seq_one_letter_code
_entity_poly.pdbx_strand_id
1 'polypeptide(L)'
;MRVITKVRTASVMMILAAFCCSPAQSAEKDPDYIFDTSQVGRSNGHIMSDQLLELGMVSADGLRLEGEQAIRLGHTDRAILLLQKALEMQPGDMDGRILYSSALEKKLMKQKSSKRDPKLFNFCVKNWYYIWKKSEFHDQKGQAANHLDKLTGQIPKRFERPHKYLQKVLIAEDGSEPVKIAGGSGKKVEKAE
;
A
#
# COMPACT_ATOMS: atom_id res chain seq x y z
N MET A 1 18.84 74.88 -58.63
CA MET A 1 19.73 75.62 -57.70
C MET A 1 19.46 75.13 -56.28
N ARG A 2 20.51 74.72 -55.56
CA ARG A 2 20.46 74.16 -54.18
C ARG A 2 20.42 75.28 -53.14
N VAL A 3 19.59 75.14 -52.10
CA VAL A 3 19.72 75.74 -50.76
C VAL A 3 18.99 74.79 -49.80
N ILE A 4 19.63 73.86 -49.08
CA ILE A 4 20.40 73.93 -47.83
C ILE A 4 19.61 74.45 -46.61
N THR A 5 19.35 73.49 -45.70
CA THR A 5 19.18 73.55 -44.23
C THR A 5 17.96 74.22 -43.60
N LYS A 6 17.31 73.47 -42.70
CA LYS A 6 17.39 73.73 -41.25
C LYS A 6 16.92 72.52 -40.45
N VAL A 7 17.85 71.99 -39.65
CA VAL A 7 17.59 71.12 -38.50
C VAL A 7 17.38 72.03 -37.29
N ARG A 8 16.34 71.76 -36.50
CA ARG A 8 16.28 71.87 -35.03
C ARG A 8 14.81 71.90 -34.58
N THR A 9 14.34 70.79 -34.00
CA THR A 9 13.25 70.82 -33.03
C THR A 9 13.78 70.23 -31.73
N ALA A 10 13.72 71.06 -30.70
CA ALA A 10 14.02 70.73 -29.33
C ALA A 10 12.81 70.03 -28.69
N SER A 11 13.12 69.07 -27.83
CA SER A 11 12.50 68.77 -26.53
C SER A 11 10.97 68.72 -26.41
N VAL A 12 10.45 67.63 -25.81
CA VAL A 12 9.88 67.61 -24.44
C VAL A 12 9.15 66.27 -24.17
N MET A 13 9.34 65.77 -22.94
CA MET A 13 8.51 64.82 -22.16
C MET A 13 8.59 63.29 -22.39
N MET A 14 9.50 62.67 -21.64
CA MET A 14 9.25 61.76 -20.50
C MET A 14 7.84 61.10 -20.38
N ILE A 15 7.77 59.76 -20.41
CA ILE A 15 7.42 58.86 -19.28
C ILE A 15 7.17 57.41 -19.77
N LEU A 16 7.69 56.47 -18.96
CA LEU A 16 7.61 55.00 -19.00
C LEU A 16 6.36 54.35 -19.62
N ALA A 17 6.58 53.31 -20.42
CA ALA A 17 5.92 52.01 -20.25
C ALA A 17 6.76 50.91 -20.92
N ALA A 18 7.56 50.19 -20.13
CA ALA A 18 7.99 48.85 -20.48
C ALA A 18 6.76 47.96 -20.47
N PHE A 19 6.42 47.28 -21.57
CA PHE A 19 5.80 45.95 -21.57
C PHE A 19 5.71 45.40 -23.01
N CYS A 20 6.58 44.43 -23.28
CA CYS A 20 6.35 43.16 -23.99
C CYS A 20 5.77 43.09 -25.42
N CYS A 21 6.52 42.32 -26.22
CA CYS A 21 6.08 41.22 -27.10
C CYS A 21 5.70 41.53 -28.55
N SER A 22 6.61 41.15 -29.44
CA SER A 22 6.31 40.51 -30.73
C SER A 22 7.10 39.19 -30.78
N PRO A 23 6.81 38.21 -31.65
CA PRO A 23 5.58 37.88 -32.38
C PRO A 23 5.14 36.42 -32.15
N ALA A 24 3.98 36.07 -32.72
CA ALA A 24 3.49 34.70 -32.83
C ALA A 24 4.46 33.79 -33.61
N GLN A 25 4.69 32.58 -33.10
CA GLN A 25 4.53 31.30 -33.81
C GLN A 25 5.01 30.15 -32.91
N SER A 26 4.11 29.22 -32.59
CA SER A 26 4.50 27.83 -32.39
C SER A 26 3.54 26.96 -33.18
N ALA A 27 4.05 26.36 -34.24
CA ALA A 27 3.41 25.27 -34.96
C ALA A 27 3.66 24.00 -34.13
N GLU A 28 2.62 23.44 -33.54
CA GLU A 28 2.72 22.20 -32.77
C GLU A 28 2.64 20.99 -33.70
N LYS A 29 3.65 20.14 -33.58
CA LYS A 29 3.82 18.86 -34.27
C LYS A 29 3.09 17.76 -33.48
N ASP A 30 2.19 17.06 -34.18
CA ASP A 30 1.61 15.73 -33.89
C ASP A 30 0.69 15.55 -32.67
N PRO A 31 -0.23 14.54 -32.70
CA PRO A 31 -1.54 14.59 -32.06
C PRO A 31 -1.65 13.66 -30.83
N ASP A 32 -1.76 14.25 -29.63
CA ASP A 32 -2.05 13.49 -28.41
C ASP A 32 -3.55 13.56 -28.06
N TYR A 33 -4.24 12.42 -28.16
CA TYR A 33 -5.63 12.20 -27.70
C TYR A 33 -5.76 12.19 -26.16
N ILE A 34 -4.88 12.89 -25.44
CA ILE A 34 -4.92 13.03 -23.99
C ILE A 34 -5.58 14.37 -23.67
N PHE A 35 -6.90 14.34 -23.54
CA PHE A 35 -7.65 15.50 -23.06
C PHE A 35 -7.62 15.52 -21.53
N ASP A 36 -7.17 16.63 -20.96
CA ASP A 36 -7.24 16.85 -19.52
C ASP A 36 -8.70 17.07 -19.08
N THR A 37 -9.29 16.01 -18.54
CA THR A 37 -10.66 16.02 -18.00
C THR A 37 -10.70 16.41 -16.52
N SER A 38 -9.59 16.90 -15.96
CA SER A 38 -9.45 17.26 -14.54
C SER A 38 -10.44 18.31 -14.05
N GLN A 39 -11.07 19.09 -14.94
CA GLN A 39 -11.88 20.25 -14.53
C GLN A 39 -13.38 20.12 -14.83
N VAL A 40 -13.86 19.04 -15.44
CA VAL A 40 -15.27 18.98 -15.86
C VAL A 40 -16.12 18.26 -14.82
N GLY A 41 -16.72 19.03 -13.91
CA GLY A 41 -17.92 18.65 -13.15
C GLY A 41 -17.74 17.78 -11.89
N ARG A 42 -16.51 17.54 -11.40
CA ARG A 42 -16.29 16.82 -10.13
C ARG A 42 -16.14 17.76 -8.94
N SER A 43 -17.09 17.71 -8.01
CA SER A 43 -16.82 18.03 -6.60
C SER A 43 -16.10 16.83 -5.99
N ASN A 44 -14.78 16.90 -5.88
CA ASN A 44 -13.91 15.82 -5.38
C ASN A 44 -14.06 15.62 -3.86
N GLY A 45 -15.25 15.23 -3.39
CA GLY A 45 -15.38 14.58 -2.09
C GLY A 45 -14.92 13.14 -2.23
N HIS A 46 -13.75 12.81 -1.69
CA HIS A 46 -13.38 11.40 -1.55
C HIS A 46 -14.37 10.75 -0.57
N ILE A 47 -15.15 9.78 -1.03
CA ILE A 47 -15.96 8.95 -0.14
C ILE A 47 -14.97 8.14 0.71
N MET A 48 -14.95 8.39 2.01
CA MET A 48 -14.14 7.60 2.93
C MET A 48 -14.80 6.23 3.13
N SER A 49 -14.00 5.18 3.39
CA SER A 49 -14.54 3.85 3.73
C SER A 49 -15.59 3.92 4.84
N ASP A 50 -15.40 4.84 5.78
CA ASP A 50 -16.26 5.05 6.93
C ASP A 50 -17.66 5.53 6.50
N GLN A 51 -17.74 6.39 5.47
CA GLN A 51 -19.02 6.84 4.90
C GLN A 51 -19.74 5.72 4.14
N LEU A 52 -18.99 4.84 3.46
CA LEU A 52 -19.58 3.70 2.74
C LEU A 52 -20.21 2.68 3.69
N LEU A 53 -19.57 2.45 4.84
CA LEU A 53 -20.09 1.56 5.89
C LEU A 53 -21.27 2.17 6.63
N GLU A 54 -21.25 3.48 6.87
CA GLU A 54 -22.35 4.24 7.47
C GLU A 54 -23.60 4.24 6.57
N LEU A 55 -23.42 4.23 5.24
CA LEU A 55 -24.49 4.08 4.24
C LEU A 55 -25.07 2.65 4.15
N GLY A 56 -24.63 1.71 5.00
CA GLY A 56 -25.13 0.33 5.05
C GLY A 56 -24.66 -0.55 3.88
N MET A 57 -23.82 -0.02 2.99
CA MET A 57 -23.25 -0.75 1.86
C MET A 57 -21.98 -1.49 2.30
N VAL A 58 -22.16 -2.52 3.12
CA VAL A 58 -21.04 -3.39 3.55
C VAL A 58 -20.65 -4.28 2.38
N SER A 59 -19.59 -3.90 1.66
CA SER A 59 -18.94 -4.72 0.64
C SER A 59 -17.63 -5.32 1.14
N ALA A 60 -17.21 -6.46 0.58
CA ALA A 60 -15.93 -7.08 0.93
C ALA A 60 -14.75 -6.11 0.67
N ASP A 61 -14.76 -5.39 -0.45
CA ASP A 61 -13.76 -4.38 -0.79
C ASP A 61 -13.75 -3.19 0.17
N GLY A 62 -14.92 -2.70 0.60
CA GLY A 62 -15.01 -1.61 1.58
C GLY A 62 -14.38 -2.01 2.92
N LEU A 63 -14.68 -3.22 3.39
CA LEU A 63 -14.07 -3.79 4.60
C LEU A 63 -12.56 -4.01 4.44
N ARG A 64 -12.10 -4.40 3.24
CA ARG A 64 -10.68 -4.57 2.94
C ARG A 64 -9.92 -3.24 3.00
N LEU A 65 -10.47 -2.19 2.39
CA LEU A 65 -9.88 -0.84 2.41
C LEU A 65 -9.83 -0.26 3.83
N GLU A 66 -10.89 -0.42 4.60
CA GLU A 66 -10.91 0.01 6.01
C GLU A 66 -9.93 -0.80 6.85
N GLY A 67 -9.84 -2.12 6.61
CA GLY A 67 -8.87 -3.00 7.24
C GLY A 67 -7.43 -2.57 6.95
N GLU A 68 -7.12 -2.24 5.69
CA GLU A 68 -5.81 -1.69 5.30
C GLU A 68 -5.53 -0.36 6.03
N GLN A 69 -6.52 0.54 6.08
CA GLN A 69 -6.38 1.80 6.80
C GLN A 69 -6.14 1.58 8.29
N ALA A 70 -6.84 0.62 8.91
CA ALA A 70 -6.64 0.25 10.31
C ALA A 70 -5.23 -0.32 10.56
N ILE A 71 -4.66 -1.09 9.62
CA ILE A 71 -3.26 -1.53 9.69
C ILE A 71 -2.32 -0.32 9.70
N ARG A 72 -2.55 0.66 8.81
CA ARG A 72 -1.74 1.89 8.69
C ARG A 72 -1.78 2.73 9.98
N LEU A 73 -2.96 2.87 10.57
CA LEU A 73 -3.17 3.58 11.84
C LEU A 73 -2.66 2.81 13.08
N GLY A 74 -2.22 1.55 12.92
CA GLY A 74 -1.75 0.73 14.04
C GLY A 74 -2.87 0.06 14.86
N HIS A 75 -4.13 0.18 14.42
CA HIS A 75 -5.29 -0.47 15.00
C HIS A 75 -5.39 -1.93 14.53
N THR A 76 -4.43 -2.75 14.95
CA THR A 76 -4.26 -4.12 14.46
C THR A 76 -5.47 -5.02 14.76
N ASP A 77 -6.10 -4.89 15.92
CA ASP A 77 -7.25 -5.73 16.29
C ASP A 77 -8.50 -5.42 15.46
N ARG A 78 -8.76 -4.13 15.17
CA ARG A 78 -9.83 -3.71 14.25
C ARG A 78 -9.56 -4.23 12.84
N ALA A 79 -8.33 -4.11 12.36
CA ALA A 79 -7.95 -4.61 11.05
C ALA A 79 -8.23 -6.11 10.87
N ILE A 80 -7.86 -6.93 11.87
CA ILE A 80 -8.09 -8.39 11.84
C ILE A 80 -9.58 -8.69 11.71
N LEU A 81 -10.43 -8.00 12.48
CA LEU A 81 -11.88 -8.21 12.45
C LEU A 81 -12.49 -7.85 11.09
N LEU A 82 -12.13 -6.69 10.54
CA LEU A 82 -12.64 -6.21 9.25
C LEU A 82 -12.20 -7.12 8.09
N LEU A 83 -10.92 -7.51 8.08
CA LEU A 83 -10.36 -8.36 7.04
C LEU A 83 -10.87 -9.80 7.13
N GLN A 84 -11.12 -10.31 8.34
CA GLN A 84 -11.79 -11.60 8.50
C GLN A 84 -13.18 -11.57 7.89
N LYS A 85 -13.98 -10.54 8.20
CA LYS A 85 -15.32 -10.37 7.63
C LYS A 85 -15.28 -10.24 6.10
N ALA A 86 -14.31 -9.50 5.57
CA ALA A 86 -14.10 -9.41 4.11
C ALA A 86 -13.84 -10.78 3.47
N LEU A 87 -13.00 -11.61 4.09
CA LEU A 87 -12.70 -12.97 3.61
C LEU A 87 -13.86 -13.94 3.76
N GLU A 88 -14.72 -13.77 4.77
CA GLU A 88 -15.95 -14.55 4.91
C GLU A 88 -16.93 -14.23 3.77
N MET A 89 -16.96 -12.98 3.30
CA MET A 89 -17.76 -12.55 2.15
C MET A 89 -17.15 -13.00 0.81
N GLN A 90 -15.83 -12.93 0.68
CA GLN A 90 -15.11 -13.30 -0.55
C GLN A 90 -13.91 -14.22 -0.24
N PRO A 91 -14.14 -15.53 -0.10
CA PRO A 91 -13.06 -16.47 0.28
C PRO A 91 -11.92 -16.58 -0.74
N GLY A 92 -12.21 -16.26 -2.00
CA GLY A 92 -11.27 -16.27 -3.12
C GLY A 92 -10.43 -15.01 -3.26
N ASP A 93 -10.68 -13.96 -2.48
CA ASP A 93 -9.87 -12.74 -2.50
C ASP A 93 -8.49 -13.02 -1.87
N MET A 94 -7.48 -13.17 -2.74
CA MET A 94 -6.12 -13.43 -2.31
C MET A 94 -5.46 -12.19 -1.72
N ASP A 95 -5.77 -11.00 -2.23
CA ASP A 95 -5.21 -9.74 -1.75
C ASP A 95 -5.74 -9.41 -0.35
N GLY A 96 -7.05 -9.61 -0.12
CA GLY A 96 -7.64 -9.56 1.21
C GLY A 96 -6.99 -10.56 2.18
N ARG A 97 -6.63 -11.76 1.70
CA ARG A 97 -5.96 -12.77 2.54
C ARG A 97 -4.52 -12.39 2.86
N ILE A 98 -3.79 -11.78 1.93
CA ILE A 98 -2.45 -11.25 2.15
C ILE A 98 -2.50 -10.14 3.21
N LEU A 99 -3.46 -9.22 3.12
CA LEU A 99 -3.67 -8.17 4.13
C LEU A 99 -4.02 -8.75 5.50
N TYR A 100 -4.92 -9.73 5.55
CA TYR A 100 -5.29 -10.42 6.79
C TYR A 100 -4.08 -11.12 7.45
N SER A 101 -3.30 -11.86 6.66
CA SER A 101 -2.09 -12.55 7.12
C SER A 101 -1.05 -11.57 7.64
N SER A 102 -0.89 -10.42 6.97
CA SER A 102 -0.01 -9.34 7.40
C SER A 102 -0.47 -8.70 8.72
N ALA A 103 -1.78 -8.55 8.93
CA ALA A 103 -2.33 -8.04 10.18
C ALA A 103 -2.09 -9.02 11.36
N LEU A 104 -2.27 -10.32 11.14
CA LEU A 104 -1.98 -11.36 12.12
C LEU A 104 -0.49 -11.39 12.48
N GLU A 105 0.38 -11.31 11.48
CA GLU A 105 1.83 -11.23 11.68
C GLU A 105 2.21 -9.99 12.49
N LYS A 106 1.63 -8.82 12.17
CA LYS A 106 1.84 -7.59 12.93
C LYS A 106 1.40 -7.74 14.39
N LYS A 107 0.28 -8.43 14.64
CA LYS A 107 -0.19 -8.74 16.01
C LYS A 107 0.78 -9.64 16.75
N LEU A 108 1.30 -10.68 16.08
CA LEU A 108 2.30 -11.59 16.64
C LEU A 108 3.62 -10.88 16.94
N MET A 109 4.07 -10.00 16.06
CA MET A 109 5.32 -9.25 16.23
C MET A 109 5.23 -8.19 17.34
N LYS A 110 4.04 -7.64 17.59
CA LYS A 110 3.77 -6.73 18.72
C LYS A 110 3.85 -7.44 20.08
N GLN A 111 3.60 -8.75 20.12
CA GLN A 111 3.75 -9.54 21.35
C GLN A 111 5.23 -9.70 21.72
N LYS A 112 5.54 -9.65 23.02
CA LYS A 112 6.89 -9.93 23.54
C LYS A 112 7.31 -11.34 23.13
N SER A 113 8.55 -11.52 22.71
CA SER A 113 9.09 -12.81 22.24
C SER A 113 8.85 -13.97 23.20
N SER A 114 8.86 -13.72 24.51
CA SER A 114 8.62 -14.74 25.56
C SER A 114 7.15 -15.10 25.80
N LYS A 115 6.20 -14.32 25.27
CA LYS A 115 4.75 -14.50 25.49
C LYS A 115 3.96 -14.57 24.18
N ARG A 116 4.62 -14.95 23.08
CA ARG A 116 3.96 -15.14 21.80
C ARG A 116 3.03 -16.34 21.88
N ASP A 117 1.81 -16.17 21.37
CA ASP A 117 0.82 -17.23 21.34
C ASP A 117 1.14 -18.25 20.23
N PRO A 118 1.38 -19.54 20.56
CA PRO A 118 1.61 -20.59 19.57
C PRO A 118 0.42 -20.78 18.61
N LYS A 119 -0.82 -20.60 19.09
CA LYS A 119 -2.02 -20.75 18.25
C LYS A 119 -2.07 -19.67 17.18
N LEU A 120 -1.81 -18.43 17.57
CA LEU A 120 -1.73 -17.30 16.64
C LEU A 120 -0.61 -17.50 15.62
N PHE A 121 0.56 -17.98 16.05
CA PHE A 121 1.67 -18.30 15.16
C PHE A 121 1.28 -19.37 14.13
N ASN A 122 0.77 -20.51 14.60
CA ASN A 122 0.34 -21.61 13.75
C ASN A 122 -0.72 -21.17 12.74
N PHE A 123 -1.67 -20.35 13.19
CA PHE A 123 -2.72 -19.82 12.33
C PHE A 123 -2.16 -18.86 11.26
N CYS A 124 -1.21 -18.00 11.62
CA CYS A 124 -0.52 -17.12 10.68
C CYS A 124 0.25 -17.92 9.61
N VAL A 125 1.03 -18.92 10.02
CA VAL A 125 1.79 -19.80 9.11
C VAL A 125 0.86 -20.54 8.15
N LYS A 126 -0.28 -21.05 8.63
CA LYS A 126 -1.29 -21.72 7.80
C LYS A 126 -1.86 -20.79 6.73
N ASN A 127 -2.13 -19.52 7.05
CA ASN A 127 -2.65 -18.54 6.08
C ASN A 127 -1.60 -18.18 5.01
N TRP A 128 -0.35 -17.91 5.40
CA TRP A 128 0.73 -17.68 4.45
C TRP A 128 0.99 -18.90 3.54
N TYR A 129 0.94 -20.11 4.11
CA TYR A 129 1.05 -21.34 3.33
C TYR A 129 -0.10 -21.51 2.33
N TYR A 130 -1.32 -21.17 2.73
CA TYR A 130 -2.47 -21.18 1.83
C TYR A 130 -2.25 -20.24 0.65
N ILE A 131 -1.82 -19.00 0.90
CA ILE A 131 -1.51 -18.02 -0.16
C ILE A 131 -0.46 -18.59 -1.11
N TRP A 132 0.68 -19.06 -0.59
CA TRP A 132 1.75 -19.65 -1.42
C TRP A 132 1.25 -20.81 -2.30
N LYS A 133 0.36 -21.65 -1.77
CA LYS A 133 -0.14 -22.84 -2.48
C LYS A 133 -1.24 -22.52 -3.50
N LYS A 134 -2.11 -21.55 -3.19
CA LYS A 134 -3.38 -21.32 -3.91
C LYS A 134 -3.39 -20.05 -4.76
N SER A 135 -2.45 -19.13 -4.58
CA SER A 135 -2.39 -17.95 -5.45
C SER A 135 -2.13 -18.34 -6.90
N GLU A 136 -2.70 -17.57 -7.81
CA GLU A 136 -2.50 -17.75 -9.24
C GLU A 136 -1.21 -17.04 -9.67
N PHE A 137 -1.00 -15.83 -9.14
CA PHE A 137 0.11 -14.96 -9.50
C PHE A 137 1.41 -15.30 -8.76
N HIS A 138 2.52 -15.21 -9.49
CA HIS A 138 3.86 -15.57 -9.00
C HIS A 138 4.40 -14.60 -7.95
N ASP A 139 4.05 -13.33 -8.05
CA ASP A 139 4.39 -12.28 -7.09
C ASP A 139 3.77 -12.56 -5.72
N GLN A 140 2.49 -12.92 -5.66
CA GLN A 140 1.79 -13.32 -4.44
C GLN A 140 2.44 -14.57 -3.82
N LYS A 141 2.88 -15.54 -4.64
CA LYS A 141 3.65 -16.70 -4.17
C LYS A 141 4.99 -16.30 -3.58
N GLY A 142 5.71 -15.41 -4.26
CA GLY A 142 7.00 -14.89 -3.80
C GLY A 142 6.86 -14.14 -2.48
N GLN A 143 5.83 -13.29 -2.35
CA GLN A 143 5.51 -12.61 -1.11
C GLN A 143 5.26 -13.60 0.03
N ALA A 144 4.38 -14.58 -0.18
CA ALA A 144 4.08 -15.59 0.83
C ALA A 144 5.32 -16.43 1.21
N ALA A 145 6.17 -16.81 0.24
CA ALA A 145 7.41 -17.52 0.50
C ALA A 145 8.35 -16.71 1.41
N ASN A 146 8.50 -15.41 1.16
CA ASN A 146 9.33 -14.53 1.97
C ASN A 146 8.81 -14.41 3.41
N HIS A 147 7.49 -14.35 3.61
CA HIS A 147 6.89 -14.32 4.94
C HIS A 147 7.05 -15.65 5.68
N LEU A 148 6.88 -16.78 4.99
CA LEU A 148 7.12 -18.12 5.56
C LEU A 148 8.58 -18.30 5.98
N ASP A 149 9.52 -17.84 5.17
CA ASP A 149 10.94 -17.87 5.49
C ASP A 149 11.27 -17.02 6.73
N LYS A 150 10.74 -15.80 6.81
CA LYS A 150 10.92 -14.94 7.99
C LYS A 150 10.35 -15.54 9.26
N LEU A 151 9.16 -16.15 9.17
CA LEU A 151 8.46 -16.72 10.32
C LEU A 151 9.09 -18.04 10.79
N THR A 152 9.39 -18.94 9.85
CA THR A 152 9.72 -20.35 10.13
C THR A 152 11.15 -20.74 9.76
N GLY A 153 11.84 -19.92 8.97
CA GLY A 153 13.14 -20.25 8.37
C GLY A 153 13.08 -21.30 7.27
N GLN A 154 11.87 -21.69 6.84
CA GLN A 154 11.66 -22.76 5.86
C GLN A 154 10.61 -22.37 4.81
N ILE A 155 11.05 -22.37 3.55
CA ILE A 155 10.17 -22.20 2.39
C ILE A 155 9.60 -23.56 1.98
N PRO A 156 8.28 -23.67 1.69
CA PRO A 156 7.70 -24.92 1.22
C PRO A 156 8.26 -25.36 -0.13
N LYS A 157 8.47 -26.66 -0.33
CA LYS A 157 8.90 -27.19 -1.63
C LYS A 157 7.71 -27.35 -2.57
N ARG A 158 7.92 -27.10 -3.87
CA ARG A 158 6.88 -27.17 -4.92
C ARG A 158 6.07 -28.48 -4.92
N PHE A 159 6.74 -29.61 -4.68
CA PHE A 159 6.16 -30.96 -4.68
C PHE A 159 5.99 -31.56 -3.28
N GLU A 160 6.16 -30.78 -2.22
CA GLU A 160 5.94 -31.26 -0.85
C GLU A 160 4.45 -31.34 -0.52
N ARG A 161 4.07 -32.42 0.17
CA ARG A 161 2.69 -32.61 0.63
C ARG A 161 2.39 -31.64 1.79
N PRO A 162 1.18 -31.03 1.85
CA PRO A 162 0.86 -30.04 2.88
C PRO A 162 1.13 -30.49 4.32
N HIS A 163 0.72 -31.70 4.69
CA HIS A 163 0.93 -32.23 6.05
C HIS A 163 2.42 -32.34 6.39
N LYS A 164 3.29 -32.71 5.44
CA LYS A 164 4.74 -32.84 5.67
C LYS A 164 5.39 -31.49 5.93
N TYR A 165 4.96 -30.45 5.21
CA TYR A 165 5.45 -29.10 5.44
C TYR A 165 4.96 -28.59 6.80
N LEU A 166 3.64 -28.64 7.05
CA LEU A 166 3.04 -28.11 8.28
C LEU A 166 3.59 -28.80 9.54
N GLN A 167 3.82 -30.12 9.51
CA GLN A 167 4.41 -30.84 10.65
C GLN A 167 5.82 -30.35 11.03
N LYS A 168 6.58 -29.77 10.09
CA LYS A 168 7.93 -29.25 10.35
C LYS A 168 7.93 -27.87 10.98
N VAL A 169 6.92 -27.05 10.67
CA VAL A 169 6.93 -25.61 10.98
C VAL A 169 5.92 -25.22 12.07
N LEU A 170 4.91 -26.04 12.33
CA LEU A 170 3.94 -25.78 13.40
C LEU A 170 4.51 -26.17 14.76
N ILE A 171 4.13 -25.40 15.78
CA ILE A 171 4.58 -25.57 17.17
C ILE A 171 3.43 -26.15 17.99
N ALA A 172 3.73 -26.87 19.08
CA ALA A 172 2.72 -27.37 20.00
C ALA A 172 1.87 -26.23 20.58
N GLU A 173 0.55 -26.40 20.57
CA GLU A 173 -0.40 -25.36 21.03
C GLU A 173 -0.54 -25.31 22.56
N ASP A 174 0.06 -26.27 23.27
CA ASP A 174 -0.02 -26.41 24.74
C ASP A 174 0.91 -25.44 25.49
N GLY A 175 1.67 -24.61 24.76
CA GLY A 175 2.60 -23.64 25.35
C GLY A 175 3.89 -24.24 25.89
N SER A 176 4.15 -25.53 25.60
CA SER A 176 5.37 -26.24 25.99
C SER A 176 6.63 -25.68 25.31
N GLU A 177 6.49 -25.10 24.12
CA GLU A 177 7.61 -24.56 23.33
C GLU A 177 7.43 -23.06 23.07
N PRO A 178 8.46 -22.23 23.35
CA PRO A 178 8.40 -20.81 23.05
C PRO A 178 8.49 -20.56 21.55
N VAL A 179 7.63 -19.68 21.02
CA VAL A 179 7.62 -19.31 19.59
C VAL A 179 8.88 -18.51 19.23
N LYS A 180 9.82 -19.17 18.56
CA LYS A 180 11.03 -18.56 17.99
C LYS A 180 10.77 -18.20 16.52
N ILE A 181 10.89 -16.91 16.18
CA ILE A 181 10.77 -16.43 14.80
C ILE A 181 12.17 -16.37 14.19
N ALA A 182 12.37 -16.98 13.02
CA ALA A 182 13.68 -17.10 12.38
C ALA A 182 14.34 -15.73 12.08
N GLY A 183 13.57 -14.73 11.64
CA GLY A 183 14.05 -13.36 11.41
C GLY A 183 14.13 -12.47 12.66
N GLY A 184 13.95 -13.03 13.86
CA GLY A 184 13.79 -12.28 15.11
C GLY A 184 15.09 -12.04 15.89
N SER A 185 16.16 -11.56 15.27
CA SER A 185 17.23 -10.86 16.00
C SER A 185 16.90 -9.37 16.02
N GLY A 186 16.70 -8.83 17.23
CA GLY A 186 16.16 -7.49 17.44
C GLY A 186 17.01 -6.38 16.83
N LYS A 187 16.40 -5.55 15.97
CA LYS A 187 16.79 -4.14 15.91
C LYS A 187 16.42 -3.51 17.25
N LYS A 188 17.41 -3.39 18.16
CA LYS A 188 17.33 -2.43 19.26
C LYS A 188 17.12 -1.07 18.60
N VAL A 189 15.95 -0.47 18.83
CA VAL A 189 15.75 0.94 18.56
C VAL A 189 16.60 1.67 19.58
N GLU A 190 17.78 2.14 19.16
CA GLU A 190 18.54 3.13 19.92
C GLU A 190 17.62 4.34 20.11
N LYS A 191 17.25 4.59 21.37
CA LYS A 191 16.70 5.88 21.77
C LYS A 191 17.84 6.88 21.63
N ALA A 192 17.68 7.84 20.73
CA ALA A 192 18.45 9.07 20.78
C ALA A 192 17.98 9.85 22.03
N GLU A 193 18.91 10.07 22.96
CA GLU A 193 18.81 11.11 24.00
C GLU A 193 19.05 12.49 23.38
#